data_AF-R7WPS2-F1
#
_entry.id   AF-R7WPS2-F1
#
_cell.length_a   1.000
_cell.length_b   1.000
_cell.length_c   1.000
_cell.angle_alpha   90.00
_cell.angle_beta   90.00
_cell.angle_gamma   90.00
#
_symmetry.space_group_name_H-M   'P 1'
#
loop_
_entity.id
_entity.type
_entity.pdbx_description
1 polymer ?
#
loop_
_entity_poly.entity_id
_entity_poly.type
_entity_poly.pdbx_seq_one_letter_code
_entity_poly.pdbx_strand_id
1 'polypeptide(L)'
;MSIIAGGESGVFDIDAFFLGLGVYDPDNQMVMKVWDSGNIRNALPSTMQEFEVTTGLAVAATNEIVPGQLLFAMHLQHAPGLVQSTRKFAWIEQAGIARPSSRLVRGTYYRAPGQATLPNAYPLAQLAMSTNGIPWHGLHLEQVPS
;
A
#
# COMPACT_ATOMS: atom_id res chain seq x y z
N MET A 1 -7.49 -7.50 -3.08
CA MET A 1 -6.11 -6.96 -2.97
C MET A 1 -5.33 -7.90 -2.09
N SER A 2 -4.13 -8.32 -2.48
CA SER A 2 -3.30 -9.22 -1.68
C SER A 2 -1.95 -8.61 -1.30
N ILE A 3 -1.41 -9.12 -0.20
CA ILE A 3 -0.05 -8.89 0.29
C ILE A 3 0.53 -10.22 0.75
N ILE A 4 1.86 -10.29 0.88
CA ILE A 4 2.50 -11.40 1.60
C ILE A 4 3.00 -10.85 2.93
N ALA A 5 2.35 -11.30 4.01
CA ALA A 5 2.60 -10.87 5.37
C ALA A 5 2.13 -11.96 6.37
N GLY A 6 2.39 -11.74 7.65
CA GLY A 6 2.11 -12.71 8.72
C GLY A 6 3.38 -13.34 9.26
N GLY A 7 3.25 -14.35 10.12
CA GLY A 7 4.41 -15.06 10.69
C GLY A 7 5.00 -14.43 11.95
N GLU A 8 4.35 -13.41 12.52
CA GLU A 8 4.88 -12.66 13.65
C GLU A 8 3.82 -12.55 14.76
N SER A 9 4.10 -13.20 15.90
CA SER A 9 3.18 -13.31 17.06
C SER A 9 3.87 -12.95 18.39
N GLY A 10 4.91 -12.11 18.33
CA GLY A 10 5.70 -11.72 19.50
C GLY A 10 5.05 -10.66 20.40
N VAL A 11 5.56 -10.51 21.63
CA VAL A 11 5.12 -9.51 22.61
C VAL A 11 5.49 -8.06 22.21
N PHE A 12 6.33 -7.90 21.17
CA PHE A 12 6.77 -6.61 20.62
C PHE A 12 6.19 -6.33 19.22
N ASP A 13 5.01 -6.85 18.98
CA ASP A 13 4.28 -6.73 17.73
C ASP A 13 3.73 -5.30 17.50
N ILE A 14 3.38 -5.00 16.26
CA ILE A 14 2.76 -3.74 15.82
C ILE A 14 1.40 -3.51 16.48
N ASP A 15 0.96 -2.25 16.61
CA ASP A 15 -0.35 -1.88 17.15
C ASP A 15 -1.46 -1.89 16.08
N ALA A 16 -1.10 -1.58 14.83
CA ALA A 16 -2.04 -1.53 13.72
C ALA A 16 -1.37 -1.82 12.38
N PHE A 17 -2.16 -2.40 11.47
CA PHE A 17 -1.78 -2.66 10.08
C PHE A 17 -2.92 -2.22 9.18
N PHE A 18 -2.63 -1.41 8.16
CA PHE A 18 -3.60 -0.91 7.19
C PHE A 18 -3.14 -1.24 5.76
N LEU A 19 -4.12 -1.51 4.90
CA LEU A 19 -3.97 -1.59 3.46
C LEU A 19 -4.92 -0.61 2.79
N GLY A 20 -4.54 -0.12 1.63
CA GLY A 20 -5.39 0.77 0.87
C GLY A 20 -5.02 0.83 -0.59
N LEU A 21 -5.91 1.48 -1.34
CA LEU A 21 -5.71 1.81 -2.74
C LEU A 21 -5.89 3.30 -2.92
N GLY A 22 -5.00 3.88 -3.72
CA GLY A 22 -5.08 5.25 -4.15
C GLY A 22 -4.99 5.37 -5.68
N VAL A 23 -5.49 6.48 -6.19
CA VAL A 23 -5.38 6.88 -7.60
C VAL A 23 -4.64 8.21 -7.68
N TYR A 24 -3.81 8.38 -8.71
CA TYR A 24 -3.18 9.67 -8.95
C TYR A 24 -4.13 10.62 -9.68
N ASP A 25 -4.36 11.78 -9.07
CA ASP A 25 -5.05 12.92 -9.68
C ASP A 25 -4.00 13.84 -10.33
N PRO A 26 -3.94 13.92 -11.67
CA PRO A 26 -2.98 14.76 -12.37
C PRO A 26 -3.26 16.26 -12.27
N ASP A 27 -4.51 16.67 -12.04
CA ASP A 27 -4.89 18.08 -12.01
C ASP A 27 -4.41 18.73 -10.70
N ASN A 28 -4.56 17.99 -9.60
CA ASN A 28 -4.12 18.44 -8.27
C ASN A 28 -2.73 17.90 -7.87
N GLN A 29 -2.17 16.97 -8.65
CA GLN A 29 -0.88 16.30 -8.38
C GLN A 29 -0.84 15.52 -7.05
N MET A 30 -1.97 14.89 -6.71
CA MET A 30 -2.20 14.20 -5.45
C MET A 30 -2.39 12.70 -5.68
N VAL A 31 -1.99 11.89 -4.71
CA VAL A 31 -2.48 10.51 -4.59
C VAL A 31 -3.72 10.56 -3.69
N MET A 32 -4.87 10.19 -4.26
CA MET A 32 -6.19 10.20 -3.62
C MET A 32 -6.56 8.79 -3.19
N LYS A 33 -6.86 8.57 -1.91
CA LYS A 33 -7.32 7.27 -1.41
C LYS A 33 -8.72 6.99 -1.92
N VAL A 34 -8.88 5.82 -2.54
CA VAL A 34 -10.18 5.31 -3.02
C VAL A 34 -10.69 4.18 -2.15
N TRP A 35 -9.80 3.49 -1.43
CA TRP A 35 -10.19 2.43 -0.50
C TRP A 35 -9.18 2.27 0.64
N ASP A 36 -9.69 1.82 1.78
CA ASP A 36 -8.95 1.53 3.01
C ASP A 36 -9.53 0.28 3.66
N SER A 37 -8.67 -0.63 4.13
CA SER A 37 -9.08 -1.82 4.87
C SER A 37 -9.55 -1.52 6.29
N GLY A 38 -9.23 -0.33 6.82
CA GLY A 38 -9.17 -0.11 8.26
C GLY A 38 -8.03 -0.91 8.89
N ASN A 39 -8.01 -0.98 10.22
CA ASN A 39 -6.98 -1.74 10.94
C ASN A 39 -7.26 -3.26 10.83
N ILE A 40 -6.42 -3.96 10.09
CA ILE A 40 -6.50 -5.40 9.86
C ILE A 40 -5.47 -6.22 10.66
N ARG A 41 -4.80 -5.62 11.65
CA ARG A 41 -3.78 -6.32 12.47
C ARG A 41 -4.23 -7.71 12.93
N ASN A 42 -5.46 -7.79 13.47
CA ASN A 42 -6.00 -9.01 14.06
C ASN A 42 -6.58 -9.98 13.02
N ALA A 43 -6.70 -9.56 11.76
CA ALA A 43 -7.12 -10.40 10.64
C ALA A 43 -5.93 -11.06 9.93
N LEU A 44 -4.72 -10.56 10.14
CA LEU A 44 -3.52 -11.11 9.51
C LEU A 44 -3.22 -12.54 10.02
N PRO A 45 -2.73 -13.42 9.14
CA PRO A 45 -2.42 -14.78 9.52
C PRO A 45 -1.22 -14.87 10.48
N SER A 46 -1.24 -15.91 11.31
CA SER A 46 -0.15 -16.21 12.25
C SER A 46 1.10 -16.78 11.56
N THR A 47 0.95 -17.32 10.35
CA THR A 47 2.04 -17.80 9.48
C THR A 47 2.25 -16.85 8.31
N MET A 48 3.48 -16.78 7.79
CA MET A 48 3.78 -16.00 6.60
C MET A 48 3.11 -16.64 5.38
N GLN A 49 2.19 -15.93 4.75
CA GLN A 49 1.50 -16.38 3.54
C GLN A 49 0.96 -15.19 2.75
N GLU A 50 0.47 -15.46 1.55
CA GLU A 50 -0.35 -14.48 0.84
C GLU A 50 -1.69 -14.32 1.56
N PHE A 51 -2.06 -13.09 1.85
CA PHE A 51 -3.29 -12.72 2.52
C PHE A 51 -4.07 -11.77 1.61
N GLU A 52 -5.33 -12.11 1.32
CA GLU A 52 -6.20 -11.34 0.47
C GLU A 52 -7.28 -10.61 1.27
N VAL A 53 -7.54 -9.37 0.89
CA VAL A 53 -8.62 -8.53 1.40
C VAL A 53 -9.52 -8.12 0.23
N THR A 54 -10.81 -8.41 0.36
CA THR A 54 -11.84 -7.92 -0.56
C THR A 54 -12.02 -6.43 -0.38
N THR A 55 -11.88 -5.65 -1.46
CA THR A 55 -11.99 -4.20 -1.40
C THR A 55 -13.44 -3.71 -1.49
N GLY A 56 -14.31 -4.50 -2.12
CA GLY A 56 -15.68 -4.07 -2.43
C GLY A 56 -15.75 -2.95 -3.48
N LEU A 57 -14.61 -2.56 -4.08
CA LEU A 57 -14.55 -1.53 -5.11
C LEU A 57 -15.14 -2.06 -6.42
N ALA A 58 -16.26 -1.49 -6.83
CA ALA A 58 -16.87 -1.77 -8.12
C ALA A 58 -16.31 -0.81 -9.19
N VAL A 59 -15.30 -1.26 -9.94
CA VAL A 59 -14.62 -0.48 -10.99
C VAL A 59 -15.59 0.10 -12.03
N ALA A 60 -16.73 -0.56 -12.28
CA ALA A 60 -17.73 -0.08 -13.25
C ALA A 60 -18.83 0.81 -12.65
N ALA A 61 -19.01 0.84 -11.32
CA ALA A 61 -20.16 1.50 -10.70
C ALA A 61 -19.82 2.84 -10.01
N THR A 62 -18.58 3.04 -9.56
CA THR A 62 -18.24 4.19 -8.71
C THR A 62 -17.48 5.31 -9.42
N ASN A 63 -16.99 5.11 -10.67
CA ASN A 63 -16.04 6.01 -11.35
C ASN A 63 -14.78 6.37 -10.51
N GLU A 64 -14.54 5.69 -9.40
CA GLU A 64 -13.40 5.96 -8.50
C GLU A 64 -12.08 5.49 -9.11
N ILE A 65 -12.15 4.48 -9.98
CA ILE A 65 -11.03 3.97 -10.77
C ILE A 65 -11.49 3.90 -12.22
N VAL A 66 -10.82 4.63 -13.11
CA VAL A 66 -11.10 4.63 -14.55
C VAL A 66 -9.91 4.10 -15.36
N PRO A 67 -10.13 3.55 -16.56
CA PRO A 67 -9.05 3.07 -17.42
C PRO A 67 -7.98 4.13 -17.67
N GLY A 68 -6.70 3.74 -17.59
CA GLY A 68 -5.56 4.62 -17.83
C GLY A 68 -5.05 5.38 -16.60
N GLN A 69 -5.70 5.25 -15.44
CA GLN A 69 -5.21 5.83 -14.19
C GLN A 69 -4.02 5.05 -13.59
N LEU A 70 -3.18 5.78 -12.85
CA LEU A 70 -2.14 5.18 -12.03
C LEU A 70 -2.71 4.82 -10.66
N LEU A 71 -2.58 3.53 -10.32
CA LEU A 71 -2.99 2.98 -9.03
C LEU A 71 -1.79 2.87 -8.08
N PHE A 72 -2.03 3.19 -6.82
CA PHE A 72 -1.07 3.09 -5.73
C PHE A 72 -1.59 2.09 -4.71
N ALA A 73 -0.89 0.96 -4.56
CA ALA A 73 -1.06 0.12 -3.39
C ALA A 73 -0.42 0.82 -2.19
N MET A 74 -1.18 0.94 -1.11
CA MET A 74 -0.76 1.62 0.11
C MET A 74 -0.72 0.62 1.26
N HIS A 75 0.28 0.75 2.13
CA HIS A 75 0.35 0.05 3.39
C HIS A 75 0.81 0.99 4.50
N LEU A 76 0.37 0.74 5.72
CA LEU A 76 0.84 1.44 6.92
C LEU A 76 0.92 0.47 8.09
N GLN A 77 1.99 0.59 8.87
CA GLN A 77 2.19 -0.18 10.09
C GLN A 77 2.52 0.77 11.24
N HIS A 78 1.94 0.51 12.42
CA HIS A 78 2.21 1.25 13.64
C HIS A 78 3.03 0.41 14.60
N ALA A 79 4.26 0.85 14.90
CA ALA A 79 5.11 0.24 15.92
C ALA A 79 5.66 1.33 16.86
N PRO A 80 4.80 2.01 17.66
CA PRO A 80 5.21 3.18 18.45
C PRO A 80 6.09 2.85 19.66
N GLY A 81 6.11 1.61 20.13
CA GLY A 81 6.92 1.18 21.27
C GLY A 81 8.41 1.19 20.96
N LEU A 82 9.24 1.61 21.93
CA LEU A 82 10.71 1.67 21.82
C LEU A 82 11.37 0.34 21.43
N VAL A 83 10.67 -0.77 21.70
CA VAL A 83 11.09 -2.15 21.43
C VAL A 83 10.24 -2.82 20.35
N GLN A 84 9.22 -2.14 19.82
CA GLN A 84 8.39 -2.65 18.73
C GLN A 84 9.07 -2.40 17.38
N SER A 85 8.87 -3.31 16.45
CA SER A 85 9.31 -3.15 15.06
C SER A 85 8.13 -3.38 14.12
N THR A 86 8.15 -2.72 12.96
CA THR A 86 7.20 -3.05 11.89
C THR A 86 7.36 -4.50 11.47
N ARG A 87 6.24 -5.16 11.16
CA ARG A 87 6.26 -6.53 10.65
C ARG A 87 6.93 -6.63 9.30
N LYS A 88 7.49 -7.81 9.02
CA LYS A 88 7.99 -8.15 7.69
C LYS A 88 6.88 -8.04 6.65
N PHE A 89 7.28 -7.48 5.52
CA PHE A 89 6.46 -7.35 4.33
C PHE A 89 7.29 -7.86 3.16
N ALA A 90 6.70 -8.71 2.30
CA ALA A 90 7.45 -9.26 1.20
C ALA A 90 7.85 -8.16 0.20
N TRP A 91 9.13 -8.16 -0.15
CA TRP A 91 9.69 -7.29 -1.16
C TRP A 91 10.94 -7.94 -1.75
N ILE A 92 11.34 -7.49 -2.93
CA ILE A 92 12.61 -7.88 -3.54
C ILE A 92 13.54 -6.66 -3.56
N GLU A 93 14.80 -6.84 -3.16
CA GLU A 93 15.80 -5.77 -3.22
C GLU A 93 16.09 -5.40 -4.68
N GLN A 94 16.26 -4.10 -4.93
CA GLN A 94 16.62 -3.57 -6.23
C GLN A 94 17.72 -2.51 -6.04
N ALA A 95 18.97 -2.86 -6.33
CA ALA A 95 20.09 -1.94 -6.22
C ALA A 95 20.62 -1.53 -7.62
N GLY A 96 21.15 -0.30 -7.73
CA GLY A 96 21.94 0.13 -8.90
C GLY A 96 21.16 0.52 -10.16
N ILE A 97 19.82 0.68 -10.10
CA ILE A 97 19.00 1.03 -11.27
C ILE A 97 18.54 2.49 -11.19
N ALA A 98 19.13 3.34 -12.03
CA ALA A 98 18.71 4.72 -12.20
C ALA A 98 17.42 4.81 -13.04
N ARG A 99 16.49 5.69 -12.64
CA ARG A 99 15.26 5.96 -13.40
C ARG A 99 15.28 7.39 -13.98
N PRO A 100 14.81 7.60 -15.23
CA PRO A 100 14.76 8.93 -15.85
C PRO A 100 13.96 9.95 -15.03
N SER A 101 14.41 11.20 -14.99
CA SER A 101 13.74 12.29 -14.28
C SER A 101 12.41 12.74 -14.92
N SER A 102 12.20 12.42 -16.19
CA SER A 102 10.99 12.74 -16.95
C SER A 102 9.78 11.86 -16.61
N ARG A 103 9.96 10.78 -15.82
CA ARG A 103 8.83 9.95 -15.40
C ARG A 103 8.06 10.63 -14.28
N LEU A 104 6.73 10.54 -14.33
CA LEU A 104 5.87 10.98 -13.24
C LEU A 104 6.11 10.15 -11.97
N VAL A 105 6.14 8.82 -12.11
CA VAL A 105 6.45 7.88 -11.03
C VAL A 105 7.88 7.38 -11.20
N ARG A 106 8.77 7.89 -10.34
CA ARG A 106 10.22 7.65 -10.39
C ARG A 106 10.71 6.63 -9.36
N GLY A 107 10.03 6.52 -8.23
CA GLY A 107 10.31 5.50 -7.21
C GLY A 107 9.84 4.12 -7.64
N THR A 108 10.44 3.08 -7.06
CA THR A 108 9.85 1.74 -7.00
C THR A 108 8.73 1.70 -5.95
N TYR A 109 8.87 2.51 -4.90
CA TYR A 109 7.82 2.85 -3.94
C TYR A 109 8.10 4.21 -3.29
N TYR A 110 7.18 4.63 -2.44
CA TYR A 110 7.19 5.93 -1.77
C TYR A 110 6.91 5.76 -0.29
N ARG A 111 7.45 6.66 0.53
CA ARG A 111 7.23 6.67 1.98
C ARG A 111 6.67 8.02 2.43
N ALA A 112 5.70 7.95 3.33
CA ALA A 112 5.21 9.08 4.10
C ALA A 112 5.37 8.72 5.59
N PRO A 113 6.37 9.25 6.31
CA PRO A 113 6.51 8.99 7.74
C PRO A 113 5.40 9.68 8.55
N GLY A 114 5.18 9.23 9.78
CA GLY A 114 4.35 9.93 10.77
C GLY A 114 2.83 9.88 10.52
N GLN A 115 2.36 8.94 9.69
CA GLN A 115 0.93 8.79 9.43
C GLN A 115 0.25 7.99 10.56
N ALA A 116 -0.93 8.46 11.02
CA ALA A 116 -1.78 7.78 12.00
C ALA A 116 -2.71 6.73 11.36
N THR A 117 -3.08 6.97 10.11
CA THR A 117 -3.93 6.14 9.24
C THR A 117 -3.47 6.36 7.81
N LEU A 118 -4.02 5.62 6.85
CA LEU A 118 -3.79 5.96 5.45
C LEU A 118 -4.42 7.33 5.14
N PRO A 119 -3.67 8.29 4.60
CA PRO A 119 -4.18 9.63 4.32
C PRO A 119 -5.20 9.59 3.17
N ASN A 120 -6.23 10.44 3.23
CA ASN A 120 -7.24 10.54 2.16
C ASN A 120 -6.67 11.16 0.88
N ALA A 121 -5.70 12.06 1.02
CA ALA A 121 -5.00 12.69 -0.09
C ALA A 121 -3.58 12.99 0.36
N TYR A 122 -2.60 12.80 -0.52
CA TYR A 122 -1.21 13.14 -0.24
C TYR A 122 -0.50 13.69 -1.49
N PRO A 123 0.20 14.83 -1.42
CA PRO A 123 0.94 15.36 -2.56
C PRO A 123 2.07 14.42 -2.97
N LEU A 124 2.12 14.02 -4.25
CA LEU A 124 3.17 13.11 -4.74
C LEU A 124 4.57 13.68 -4.51
N ALA A 125 4.73 15.01 -4.63
CA ALA A 125 5.99 15.71 -4.41
C ALA A 125 6.50 15.67 -2.96
N GLN A 126 5.63 15.42 -1.97
CA GLN A 126 6.01 15.32 -0.57
C GLN A 126 6.36 13.89 -0.13
N LEU A 127 6.16 12.91 -1.03
CA LEU A 127 6.51 11.53 -0.75
C LEU A 127 8.01 11.30 -0.91
N ALA A 128 8.62 10.67 0.09
CA ALA A 128 10.01 10.26 0.03
C ALA A 128 10.15 9.06 -0.92
N MET A 129 10.63 9.35 -2.13
CA MET A 129 10.90 8.36 -3.15
C MET A 129 11.96 7.35 -2.68
N SER A 130 11.75 6.07 -2.96
CA SER A 130 12.76 5.03 -2.82
C SER A 130 12.90 4.21 -4.09
N THR A 131 14.09 3.68 -4.32
CA THR A 131 14.43 2.81 -5.45
C THR A 131 15.17 1.54 -5.03
N ASN A 132 15.24 1.25 -3.72
CA ASN A 132 16.05 0.16 -3.16
C ASN A 132 15.33 -1.21 -3.16
N GLY A 133 14.07 -1.28 -3.60
CA GLY A 133 13.33 -2.54 -3.66
C GLY A 133 11.91 -2.40 -4.20
N ILE A 134 11.28 -3.51 -4.52
CA ILE A 134 9.92 -3.59 -5.05
C ILE A 134 9.03 -4.32 -4.03
N PRO A 135 8.10 -3.63 -3.35
CA PRO A 135 7.13 -4.24 -2.46
C PRO A 135 6.16 -5.16 -3.21
N TRP A 136 5.77 -6.29 -2.62
CA TRP A 136 4.78 -7.20 -3.19
C TRP A 136 3.34 -6.77 -2.89
N HIS A 137 2.57 -6.48 -3.92
CA HIS A 137 1.13 -6.26 -3.82
C HIS A 137 0.43 -6.92 -5.02
N GLY A 138 -0.70 -7.57 -4.76
CA GLY A 138 -1.58 -8.12 -5.79
C GLY A 138 -2.90 -7.37 -5.88
N LEU A 139 -3.40 -7.20 -7.11
CA LEU A 139 -4.75 -6.73 -7.39
C LEU A 139 -5.44 -7.78 -8.26
N HIS A 140 -6.60 -8.21 -7.80
CA HIS A 140 -7.46 -9.16 -8.49
C HIS A 140 -8.82 -8.52 -8.73
N LEU A 141 -9.37 -8.76 -9.92
CA LEU A 141 -10.71 -8.32 -10.32
C LEU A 141 -11.61 -9.55 -10.31
N GLU A 142 -12.63 -9.54 -9.46
CA GLU A 142 -13.67 -10.54 -9.50
C GLU A 142 -14.73 -10.11 -10.52
N GLN A 143 -14.94 -10.91 -11.57
CA GLN A 143 -16.09 -10.71 -12.44
C GLN A 143 -17.34 -11.13 -11.69
N VAL A 144 -18.25 -10.18 -11.45
CA VAL A 144 -19.61 -10.50 -11.00
C VAL A 144 -20.33 -11.16 -12.19
N PRO A 145 -20.77 -12.43 -12.08
CA PRO A 145 -21.53 -13.07 -13.15
C PRO A 145 -22.78 -12.25 -13.47
N SER A 146 -23.03 -12.02 -14.76
CA SER A 146 -24.22 -11.34 -15.29
C SER A 146 -25.49 -12.13 -15.05
#